data_AF-A0A7W0N6X4-F1
#
_entry.id   AF-A0A7W0N6X4-F1
#
_cell.length_a   1.000
_cell.length_b   1.000
_cell.length_c   1.000
_cell.angle_alpha   90.00
_cell.angle_beta   90.00
_cell.angle_gamma   90.00
#
_symmetry.space_group_name_H-M   'P 1'
#
loop_
_entity.id
_entity.type
_entity.pdbx_description
1 polymer ?
#
loop_
_entity_poly.entity_id
_entity_poly.type
_entity_poly.pdbx_seq_one_letter_code
_entity_poly.pdbx_strand_id
1 'polypeptide(L)'
;MSSPAEISAQKKFSKSYPASKNVRLLLTNRTGTVTVEGWDKAEVKISAFMENSNTKIAPENLSGMIQINLVKDNQGINDVGSVNFIIKVPYFSSVNIETMMGNLNVTNVRGGFVRAHIATDGDITLTNISAENVAAENMTGDIFFDGELHSGGIYRFSTTSGNINLHIPANSSFRLTATAPSTRNISLGAFSGANMNFIGNGRRVIGKVGDGSATMTVTSQRKSISFIRR
;
A
#
# COMPACT_ATOMS: atom_id res chain seq x y z
N MET A 1 28.76 25.37 25.36
CA MET A 1 28.49 24.03 25.90
C MET A 1 27.20 23.56 25.26
N SER A 2 27.30 22.67 24.28
CA SER A 2 26.16 22.18 23.49
C SER A 2 25.57 20.98 24.21
N SER A 3 24.31 21.06 24.63
CA SER A 3 23.61 19.95 25.28
C SER A 3 23.56 18.73 24.35
N PRO A 4 23.84 17.51 24.83
CA PRO A 4 23.64 16.30 24.04
C PRO A 4 22.14 16.14 23.74
N ALA A 5 21.82 15.83 22.48
CA ALA A 5 20.47 15.45 22.09
C ALA A 5 19.99 14.28 22.95
N GLU A 6 18.89 14.45 23.67
CA GLU A 6 18.19 13.37 24.34
C GLU A 6 17.78 12.33 23.29
N ILE A 7 18.48 11.21 23.26
CA ILE A 7 18.02 10.03 22.54
C ILE A 7 16.84 9.51 23.35
N SER A 8 15.63 9.99 23.03
CA SER A 8 14.40 9.45 23.57
C SER A 8 14.38 7.94 23.29
N ALA A 9 14.41 7.13 24.34
CA ALA A 9 14.33 5.68 24.23
C ALA A 9 12.94 5.32 23.68
N GLN A 10 12.83 5.13 22.36
CA GLN A 10 11.60 4.66 21.73
C GLN A 10 11.12 3.39 22.43
N LYS A 11 9.92 3.44 23.00
CA LYS A 11 9.33 2.25 23.63
C LYS A 11 9.00 1.25 22.55
N LYS A 12 9.43 0.01 22.75
CA LYS A 12 9.23 -1.08 21.81
C LYS A 12 8.06 -1.96 22.25
N PHE A 13 7.12 -2.20 21.35
CA PHE A 13 6.17 -3.29 21.45
C PHE A 13 6.64 -4.43 20.55
N SER A 14 6.52 -5.67 21.01
CA SER A 14 6.79 -6.85 20.18
C SER A 14 5.87 -7.98 20.60
N LYS A 15 5.16 -8.57 19.63
CA LYS A 15 4.30 -9.73 19.88
C LYS A 15 4.18 -10.60 18.65
N SER A 16 4.05 -11.89 18.89
CA SER A 16 3.90 -12.92 17.88
C SER A 16 2.58 -13.65 18.04
N TYR A 17 1.98 -14.03 16.93
CA TYR A 17 0.72 -14.78 16.87
C TYR A 17 0.89 -15.95 15.90
N PRO A 18 0.70 -17.21 16.35
CA PRO A 18 0.54 -18.33 15.42
C PRO A 18 -0.59 -18.03 14.42
N ALA A 19 -0.39 -18.33 13.15
CA ALA A 19 -1.32 -17.97 12.09
C ALA A 19 -1.41 -19.04 11.01
N SER A 20 -2.59 -19.18 10.40
CA SER A 20 -2.71 -19.93 9.16
C SER A 20 -1.98 -19.20 8.03
N LYS A 21 -1.73 -19.89 6.91
CA LYS A 21 -1.09 -19.27 5.74
C LYS A 21 -1.90 -18.11 5.13
N ASN A 22 -3.22 -18.08 5.36
CA ASN A 22 -4.17 -17.14 4.76
C ASN A 22 -4.74 -16.16 5.79
N VAL A 23 -3.91 -15.65 6.70
CA VAL A 23 -4.34 -14.70 7.73
C VAL A 23 -4.64 -13.32 7.14
N ARG A 24 -5.58 -12.60 7.75
CA ARG A 24 -5.90 -11.21 7.40
C ARG A 24 -5.27 -10.24 8.40
N LEU A 25 -4.43 -9.33 7.93
CA LEU A 25 -3.95 -8.20 8.72
C LEU A 25 -4.83 -6.98 8.46
N LEU A 26 -5.37 -6.38 9.53
CA LEU A 26 -6.04 -5.08 9.52
C LEU A 26 -5.29 -4.14 10.44
N LEU A 27 -4.81 -3.03 9.91
CA LEU A 27 -4.06 -2.04 10.67
C LEU A 27 -4.58 -0.64 10.39
N THR A 28 -5.00 0.06 11.43
CA THR A 28 -5.30 1.49 11.39
C THR A 28 -4.28 2.23 12.27
N ASN A 29 -3.40 3.00 11.63
CA ASN A 29 -2.43 3.89 12.26
C ASN A 29 -2.92 5.35 12.20
N ARG A 30 -2.27 6.23 12.96
CA ARG A 30 -2.46 7.68 12.88
C ARG A 30 -1.29 8.33 12.16
N THR A 31 -0.08 8.14 12.67
CA THR A 31 1.15 8.72 12.11
C THR A 31 2.30 7.73 12.19
N GLY A 32 3.24 7.81 11.24
CA GLY A 32 4.43 6.97 11.20
C GLY A 32 4.40 5.95 10.07
N THR A 33 5.50 5.23 9.91
CA THR A 33 5.71 4.29 8.81
C THR A 33 5.20 2.90 9.19
N VAL A 34 4.43 2.27 8.30
CA VAL A 34 4.01 0.87 8.44
C VAL A 34 4.73 0.04 7.38
N THR A 35 5.50 -0.94 7.81
CA THR A 35 6.18 -1.90 6.94
C THR A 35 5.59 -3.29 7.18
N VAL A 36 5.08 -3.92 6.11
CA VAL A 36 4.58 -5.29 6.12
C VAL A 36 5.40 -6.14 5.15
N GLU A 37 5.94 -7.25 5.64
CA GLU A 37 6.80 -8.15 4.87
C GLU A 37 6.22 -9.57 4.89
N GLY A 38 5.95 -10.13 3.71
CA GLY A 38 5.62 -11.52 3.52
C GLY A 38 6.81 -12.45 3.82
N TRP A 39 6.58 -13.54 4.56
CA TRP A 39 7.59 -14.56 4.89
C TRP A 39 7.06 -16.00 4.87
N ASP A 40 7.96 -16.95 5.05
CA ASP A 40 7.72 -18.41 4.96
C ASP A 40 7.20 -19.06 6.24
N LYS A 41 6.98 -18.28 7.31
CA LYS A 41 6.51 -18.80 8.61
C LYS A 41 5.00 -18.67 8.77
N ALA A 42 4.40 -19.66 9.44
CA ALA A 42 2.99 -19.70 9.85
C ALA A 42 2.74 -18.87 11.12
N GLU A 43 3.17 -17.61 11.10
CA GLU A 43 3.17 -16.71 12.25
C GLU A 43 3.04 -15.27 11.75
N VAL A 44 2.31 -14.43 12.50
CA VAL A 44 2.35 -12.98 12.37
C VAL A 44 3.23 -12.42 13.48
N LYS A 45 4.31 -11.73 13.11
CA LYS A 45 5.22 -11.07 14.05
C LYS A 45 5.06 -9.57 13.93
N ILE A 46 4.67 -8.91 15.03
CA ILE A 46 4.45 -7.47 15.10
C ILE A 46 5.57 -6.87 15.95
N SER A 47 6.24 -5.86 15.43
CA SER A 47 7.12 -4.97 16.17
C SER A 47 6.67 -3.53 15.93
N ALA A 48 6.64 -2.73 16.99
CA ALA A 48 6.31 -1.31 16.89
C ALA A 48 7.22 -0.46 17.76
N PHE A 49 7.53 0.74 17.28
CA PHE A 49 8.35 1.73 17.95
C PHE A 49 7.52 2.99 18.12
N MET A 50 7.33 3.40 19.38
CA MET A 50 6.49 4.52 19.76
C MET A 50 7.37 5.68 20.21
N GLU A 51 7.04 6.88 19.73
CA GLU A 51 7.63 8.13 20.21
C GLU A 51 7.14 8.48 21.61
N ASN A 52 5.83 8.29 21.87
CA ASN A 52 5.23 8.55 23.18
C ASN A 52 5.06 7.26 23.99
N SER A 53 5.52 7.27 25.24
CA SER A 53 5.47 6.13 26.15
C SER A 53 4.06 5.76 26.62
N ASN A 54 3.12 6.72 26.58
CA ASN A 54 1.71 6.55 26.93
C ASN A 54 0.89 5.86 25.83
N THR A 55 1.46 5.69 24.65
CA THR A 55 0.80 5.03 23.53
C THR A 55 0.54 3.55 23.82
N LYS A 56 -0.70 3.15 23.56
CA LYS A 56 -1.22 1.81 23.76
C LYS A 56 -1.31 1.10 22.41
N ILE A 57 -0.88 -0.16 22.39
CA ILE A 57 -1.00 -1.05 21.23
C ILE A 57 -1.60 -2.35 21.75
N ALA A 58 -2.81 -2.69 21.30
CA ALA A 58 -3.51 -3.90 21.74
C ALA A 58 -3.99 -4.72 20.52
N PRO A 59 -3.13 -5.51 19.87
CA PRO A 59 -3.56 -6.32 18.73
C PRO A 59 -4.53 -7.42 19.15
N GLU A 60 -5.68 -7.47 18.50
CA GLU A 60 -6.73 -8.48 18.67
C GLU A 60 -6.51 -9.63 17.67
N ASN A 61 -6.56 -10.88 18.14
CA ASN A 61 -6.51 -12.07 17.28
C ASN A 61 -7.92 -12.68 17.20
N LEU A 62 -8.55 -12.52 16.05
CA LEU A 62 -9.93 -12.88 15.78
C LEU A 62 -9.95 -13.93 14.67
N SER A 63 -9.93 -15.22 15.03
CA SER A 63 -10.15 -16.36 14.12
C SER A 63 -9.66 -16.17 12.67
N GLY A 64 -8.33 -16.10 12.47
CA GLY A 64 -7.73 -15.91 11.15
C GLY A 64 -7.54 -14.45 10.74
N MET A 65 -7.77 -13.51 11.66
CA MET A 65 -7.57 -12.08 11.48
C MET A 65 -6.78 -11.50 12.65
N ILE A 66 -5.80 -10.66 12.34
CA ILE A 66 -5.07 -9.85 13.32
C ILE A 66 -5.45 -8.40 13.08
N GLN A 67 -6.06 -7.78 14.07
CA GLN A 67 -6.51 -6.39 14.01
C GLN A 67 -5.69 -5.52 14.97
N ILE A 68 -5.15 -4.42 14.46
CA ILE A 68 -4.46 -3.38 15.21
C ILE A 68 -5.18 -2.06 14.92
N ASN A 69 -5.74 -1.41 15.93
CA ASN A 69 -6.45 -0.14 15.73
C ASN A 69 -5.95 0.90 16.73
N LEU A 70 -4.91 1.64 16.35
CA LEU A 70 -4.32 2.66 17.23
C LEU A 70 -5.28 3.77 17.58
N VAL A 71 -6.22 4.12 16.67
CA VAL A 71 -7.21 5.16 16.93
C VAL A 71 -8.15 4.73 18.05
N LYS A 72 -8.64 3.48 18.00
CA LYS A 72 -9.50 2.88 19.04
C LYS A 72 -8.74 2.71 20.36
N ASP A 73 -7.50 2.18 20.30
CA ASP A 73 -6.72 1.84 21.50
C ASP A 73 -6.28 3.07 22.31
N ASN A 74 -6.23 4.25 21.67
CA ASN A 74 -5.72 5.49 22.25
C ASN A 74 -6.78 6.61 22.33
N GLN A 75 -8.07 6.25 22.42
CA GLN A 75 -9.13 7.22 22.68
C GLN A 75 -8.87 8.00 23.98
N GLY A 76 -9.03 9.32 23.92
CA GLY A 76 -8.77 10.22 25.05
C GLY A 76 -7.28 10.54 25.29
N ILE A 77 -6.36 10.02 24.48
CA ILE A 77 -4.95 10.40 24.52
C ILE A 77 -4.73 11.55 23.53
N ASN A 78 -4.41 12.73 24.05
CA ASN A 78 -4.26 13.95 23.25
C ASN A 78 -3.13 13.85 22.22
N ASP A 79 -1.99 13.30 22.64
CA ASP A 79 -0.83 13.09 21.79
C ASP A 79 -0.37 11.64 21.84
N VAL A 80 -0.53 10.93 20.72
CA VAL A 80 -0.13 9.53 20.56
C VAL A 80 1.31 9.44 20.02
N GLY A 81 1.86 10.54 19.49
CA GLY A 81 3.11 10.54 18.75
C GLY A 81 3.08 9.62 17.52
N SER A 82 4.23 9.51 16.85
CA SER A 82 4.38 8.58 15.72
C SER A 82 4.57 7.15 16.20
N VAL A 83 3.95 6.20 15.48
CA VAL A 83 4.15 4.76 15.69
C VAL A 83 4.62 4.11 14.41
N ASN A 84 5.84 3.57 14.44
CA ASN A 84 6.43 2.86 13.31
C ASN A 84 6.23 1.36 13.50
N PHE A 85 5.59 0.69 12.53
CA PHE A 85 5.36 -0.75 12.55
C PHE A 85 6.28 -1.50 11.60
N ILE A 86 6.78 -2.64 12.06
CA ILE A 86 7.41 -3.68 11.24
C ILE A 86 6.66 -4.97 11.53
N ILE A 87 5.94 -5.47 10.53
CA ILE A 87 5.07 -6.63 10.67
C ILE A 87 5.45 -7.68 9.63
N LYS A 88 5.73 -8.90 10.08
CA LYS A 88 5.90 -10.05 9.19
C LYS A 88 4.63 -10.87 9.17
N VAL A 89 4.19 -11.25 7.98
CA VAL A 89 2.96 -12.02 7.74
C VAL A 89 3.25 -13.20 6.80
N PRO A 90 2.59 -14.36 6.93
CA PRO A 90 2.72 -15.44 5.95
C PRO A 90 2.50 -14.94 4.52
N TYR A 91 3.21 -15.48 3.51
CA TYR A 91 3.11 -15.00 2.12
C TYR A 91 1.68 -14.85 1.59
N PHE A 92 0.79 -15.79 1.90
CA PHE A 92 -0.59 -15.80 1.39
C PHE A 92 -1.58 -14.99 2.24
N SER A 93 -1.05 -14.12 3.10
CA SER A 93 -1.88 -13.22 3.91
C SER A 93 -2.56 -12.17 3.06
N SER A 94 -3.74 -11.73 3.50
CA SER A 94 -4.36 -10.53 2.97
C SER A 94 -4.10 -9.34 3.88
N VAL A 95 -3.85 -8.17 3.30
CA VAL A 95 -3.34 -7.00 4.04
C VAL A 95 -4.24 -5.80 3.77
N ASN A 96 -4.78 -5.19 4.83
CA ASN A 96 -5.49 -3.90 4.77
C ASN A 96 -4.86 -2.94 5.78
N ILE A 97 -4.20 -1.91 5.27
CA ILE A 97 -3.49 -0.92 6.09
C ILE A 97 -4.02 0.46 5.76
N GLU A 98 -4.37 1.19 6.81
CA GLU A 98 -4.77 2.58 6.74
C GLU A 98 -3.90 3.40 7.70
N THR A 99 -3.45 4.56 7.27
CA THR A 99 -2.84 5.57 8.14
C THR A 99 -3.36 6.95 7.79
N MET A 100 -3.37 7.87 8.75
CA MET A 100 -3.70 9.26 8.43
C MET A 100 -2.52 9.94 7.72
N MET A 101 -1.29 9.76 8.22
CA MET A 101 -0.07 10.32 7.64
C MET A 101 1.12 9.35 7.82
N GLY A 102 2.10 9.43 6.92
CA GLY A 102 3.31 8.59 6.93
C GLY A 102 3.29 7.53 5.83
N ASN A 103 4.35 6.74 5.74
CA ASN A 103 4.58 5.86 4.59
C ASN A 103 4.04 4.45 4.82
N LEU A 104 3.54 3.82 3.75
CA LEU A 104 3.10 2.43 3.76
C LEU A 104 3.98 1.60 2.82
N ASN A 105 4.67 0.60 3.37
CA ASN A 105 5.52 -0.31 2.62
C ASN A 105 4.98 -1.74 2.75
N VAL A 106 4.64 -2.39 1.65
CA VAL A 106 4.19 -3.80 1.65
C VAL A 106 5.05 -4.58 0.67
N THR A 107 5.67 -5.66 1.14
CA THR A 107 6.57 -6.48 0.33
C THR A 107 6.22 -7.96 0.39
N ASN A 108 6.40 -8.68 -0.72
CA ASN A 108 6.27 -10.13 -0.81
C ASN A 108 4.90 -10.69 -0.40
N VAL A 109 3.80 -9.95 -0.57
CA VAL A 109 2.46 -10.45 -0.24
C VAL A 109 1.81 -11.07 -1.49
N ARG A 110 1.29 -12.29 -1.33
CA ARG A 110 0.74 -13.14 -2.38
C ARG A 110 -0.67 -13.68 -2.07
N GLY A 111 -1.37 -13.05 -1.12
CA GLY A 111 -2.73 -13.44 -0.73
C GLY A 111 -3.82 -12.87 -1.65
N GLY A 112 -5.07 -13.02 -1.24
CA GLY A 112 -6.22 -12.62 -2.06
C GLY A 112 -6.37 -11.11 -2.28
N PHE A 113 -5.94 -10.28 -1.32
CA PHE A 113 -5.97 -8.83 -1.50
C PHE A 113 -4.88 -8.06 -0.73
N VAL A 114 -4.51 -6.90 -1.27
CA VAL A 114 -3.67 -5.87 -0.64
C VAL A 114 -4.36 -4.51 -0.78
N ARG A 115 -4.68 -3.87 0.34
CA ARG A 115 -5.20 -2.50 0.39
C ARG A 115 -4.31 -1.63 1.26
N ALA A 116 -3.85 -0.51 0.71
CA ALA A 116 -3.05 0.50 1.39
C ALA A 116 -3.70 1.87 1.19
N HIS A 117 -3.96 2.59 2.28
CA HIS A 117 -4.60 3.90 2.23
C HIS A 117 -3.93 4.90 3.16
N ILE A 118 -3.61 6.09 2.64
CA ILE A 118 -3.08 7.21 3.41
C ILE A 118 -4.04 8.39 3.26
N ALA A 119 -4.60 8.88 4.37
CA ALA A 119 -5.64 9.90 4.31
C ALA A 119 -5.12 11.27 3.83
N THR A 120 -3.90 11.67 4.23
CA THR A 120 -3.38 13.02 3.94
C THR A 120 -2.08 13.04 3.16
N ASP A 121 -0.99 12.56 3.74
CA ASP A 121 0.36 12.72 3.19
C ASP A 121 1.24 11.52 3.50
N GLY A 122 1.88 10.99 2.45
CA GLY A 122 2.85 9.91 2.53
C GLY A 122 2.85 9.03 1.29
N ASP A 123 3.95 8.30 1.11
CA ASP A 123 4.16 7.43 -0.04
C ASP A 123 3.63 6.02 0.23
N ILE A 124 3.12 5.37 -0.83
CA ILE A 124 2.75 3.96 -0.80
C ILE A 124 3.68 3.18 -1.73
N THR A 125 4.43 2.24 -1.16
CA THR A 125 5.33 1.34 -1.89
C THR A 125 4.86 -0.10 -1.75
N LEU A 126 4.44 -0.70 -2.85
CA LEU A 126 4.03 -2.09 -2.94
C LEU A 126 5.04 -2.85 -3.81
N THR A 127 5.77 -3.82 -3.26
CA THR A 127 6.86 -4.51 -3.97
C THR A 127 6.69 -6.02 -3.98
N ASN A 128 6.93 -6.65 -5.13
CA ASN A 128 6.77 -8.08 -5.34
C ASN A 128 5.40 -8.61 -4.89
N ILE A 129 4.33 -7.91 -5.28
CA ILE A 129 2.94 -8.27 -4.97
C ILE A 129 2.39 -9.24 -6.02
N SER A 130 1.74 -10.30 -5.58
CA SER A 130 1.02 -11.24 -6.46
C SER A 130 -0.36 -11.53 -5.84
N ALA A 131 -1.27 -10.57 -5.96
CA ALA A 131 -2.62 -10.63 -5.40
C ALA A 131 -3.68 -10.32 -6.47
N GLU A 132 -4.87 -10.92 -6.34
CA GLU A 132 -5.98 -10.71 -7.28
C GLU A 132 -6.59 -9.31 -7.14
N ASN A 133 -6.59 -8.75 -5.93
CA ASN A 133 -7.17 -7.44 -5.66
C ASN A 133 -6.14 -6.52 -5.02
N VAL A 134 -5.77 -5.44 -5.70
CA VAL A 134 -4.82 -4.45 -5.17
C VAL A 134 -5.44 -3.06 -5.23
N ALA A 135 -5.41 -2.35 -4.10
CA ALA A 135 -5.83 -0.96 -4.01
C ALA A 135 -4.78 -0.13 -3.25
N ALA A 136 -4.28 0.94 -3.87
CA ALA A 136 -3.45 1.94 -3.19
C ALA A 136 -4.02 3.34 -3.44
N GLU A 137 -4.24 4.08 -2.36
CA GLU A 137 -4.82 5.41 -2.44
C GLU A 137 -4.19 6.36 -1.42
N ASN A 138 -3.80 7.54 -1.87
CA ASN A 138 -3.40 8.64 -0.99
C ASN A 138 -3.92 9.99 -1.50
N MET A 139 -3.87 11.02 -0.66
CA MET A 139 -4.16 12.39 -1.10
C MET A 139 -2.90 13.04 -1.69
N THR A 140 -1.79 13.02 -0.95
CA THR A 140 -0.48 13.50 -1.39
C THR A 140 0.59 12.44 -1.14
N GLY A 141 1.52 12.32 -2.09
CA GLY A 141 2.60 11.34 -2.05
C GLY A 141 2.55 10.40 -3.25
N ASP A 142 3.67 9.78 -3.57
CA ASP A 142 3.80 8.91 -4.73
C ASP A 142 3.30 7.49 -4.41
N ILE A 143 2.80 6.81 -5.45
CA ILE A 143 2.40 5.41 -5.39
C ILE A 143 3.30 4.61 -6.31
N PHE A 144 4.02 3.64 -5.75
CA PHE A 144 4.80 2.67 -6.49
C PHE A 144 4.19 1.28 -6.34
N PHE A 145 3.98 0.59 -7.46
CA PHE A 145 3.55 -0.80 -7.50
C PHE A 145 4.49 -1.63 -8.37
N ASP A 146 5.10 -2.65 -7.79
CA ASP A 146 5.79 -3.74 -8.48
C ASP A 146 5.07 -5.05 -8.19
N GLY A 147 4.51 -5.67 -9.23
CA GLY A 147 3.71 -6.88 -9.04
C GLY A 147 3.16 -7.51 -10.31
N GLU A 148 2.54 -8.67 -10.13
CA GLU A 148 1.90 -9.44 -11.19
C GLU A 148 0.41 -9.12 -11.28
N LEU A 149 -0.14 -9.21 -12.50
CA LEU A 149 -1.57 -9.11 -12.74
C LEU A 149 -2.17 -10.51 -12.94
N HIS A 150 -3.15 -10.84 -12.12
CA HIS A 150 -3.89 -12.10 -12.20
C HIS A 150 -5.09 -11.98 -13.13
N SER A 151 -5.46 -13.08 -13.80
CA SER A 151 -6.69 -13.14 -14.58
C SER A 151 -7.91 -12.91 -13.67
N GLY A 152 -8.84 -12.06 -14.10
CA GLY A 152 -9.97 -11.61 -13.27
C GLY A 152 -9.60 -10.61 -12.18
N GLY A 153 -8.31 -10.30 -12.00
CA GLY A 153 -7.82 -9.40 -10.97
C GLY A 153 -8.24 -7.94 -11.18
N ILE A 154 -8.31 -7.20 -10.07
CA ILE A 154 -8.74 -5.81 -10.03
C ILE A 154 -7.69 -4.95 -9.33
N TYR A 155 -7.20 -3.96 -10.06
CA TYR A 155 -6.09 -3.10 -9.64
C TYR A 155 -6.54 -1.64 -9.66
N ARG A 156 -6.46 -0.96 -8.51
CA ARG A 156 -6.91 0.43 -8.36
C ARG A 156 -5.81 1.27 -7.70
N PHE A 157 -5.42 2.34 -8.37
CA PHE A 157 -4.40 3.26 -7.89
C PHE A 157 -4.92 4.69 -8.03
N SER A 158 -4.90 5.47 -6.94
CA SER A 158 -5.44 6.82 -6.95
C SER A 158 -4.64 7.77 -6.08
N THR A 159 -4.29 8.93 -6.62
CA THR A 159 -3.70 10.04 -5.86
C THR A 159 -4.22 11.38 -6.33
N THR A 160 -4.36 12.33 -5.40
CA THR A 160 -4.67 13.72 -5.77
C THR A 160 -3.40 14.45 -6.21
N SER A 161 -2.28 14.27 -5.51
CA SER A 161 -1.02 14.94 -5.80
C SER A 161 0.17 14.02 -5.58
N GLY A 162 0.41 13.14 -6.56
CA GLY A 162 1.56 12.24 -6.57
C GLY A 162 1.71 11.52 -7.91
N ASN A 163 2.92 11.08 -8.22
CA ASN A 163 3.18 10.22 -9.36
C ASN A 163 2.72 8.80 -9.05
N ILE A 164 2.15 8.13 -10.05
CA ILE A 164 1.86 6.70 -9.96
C ILE A 164 2.80 5.96 -10.91
N ASN A 165 3.66 5.11 -10.35
CA ASN A 165 4.63 4.30 -11.09
C ASN A 165 4.23 2.82 -10.99
N LEU A 166 3.93 2.22 -12.12
CA LEU A 166 3.41 0.85 -12.23
C LEU A 166 4.43 -0.02 -12.95
N HIS A 167 5.06 -0.91 -12.21
CA HIS A 167 6.06 -1.86 -12.67
C HIS A 167 5.42 -3.24 -12.81
N ILE A 168 5.05 -3.60 -14.04
CA ILE A 168 4.29 -4.82 -14.34
C ILE A 168 4.95 -5.61 -15.49
N PRO A 169 4.82 -6.95 -15.51
CA PRO A 169 5.37 -7.78 -16.59
C PRO A 169 4.86 -7.38 -17.97
N ALA A 170 5.75 -7.36 -18.99
CA ALA A 170 5.38 -6.98 -20.36
C ALA A 170 4.34 -7.92 -21.02
N ASN A 171 4.25 -9.16 -20.55
CA ASN A 171 3.26 -10.16 -20.99
C ASN A 171 1.92 -10.09 -20.21
N SER A 172 1.72 -9.07 -19.37
CA SER A 172 0.47 -8.89 -18.62
C SER A 172 -0.71 -8.62 -19.55
N SER A 173 -1.89 -9.06 -19.13
CA SER A 173 -3.13 -8.88 -19.89
C SER A 173 -4.19 -8.16 -19.07
N PHE A 174 -4.65 -6.99 -19.53
CA PHE A 174 -5.53 -6.13 -18.76
C PHE A 174 -6.31 -5.11 -19.60
N ARG A 175 -7.47 -4.72 -19.11
CA ARG A 175 -8.21 -3.53 -19.53
C ARG A 175 -7.76 -2.34 -18.70
N LEU A 176 -7.41 -1.25 -19.37
CA LEU A 176 -6.89 -0.04 -18.73
C LEU A 176 -7.92 1.09 -18.75
N THR A 177 -8.03 1.79 -17.64
CA THR A 177 -8.52 3.18 -17.57
C THR A 177 -7.50 4.00 -16.77
N ALA A 178 -6.71 4.83 -17.44
CA ALA A 178 -5.78 5.77 -16.80
C ALA A 178 -6.27 7.20 -16.98
N THR A 179 -6.26 8.01 -15.93
CA THR A 179 -6.76 9.40 -15.95
C THR A 179 -5.77 10.36 -15.28
N ALA A 180 -5.31 11.36 -16.04
CA ALA A 180 -4.43 12.44 -15.60
C ALA A 180 -5.00 13.79 -16.08
N PRO A 181 -6.04 14.31 -15.41
CA PRO A 181 -6.88 15.38 -15.95
C PRO A 181 -6.18 16.74 -16.01
N SER A 182 -5.30 17.04 -15.05
CA SER A 182 -4.57 18.32 -15.03
C SER A 182 -3.32 18.31 -15.92
N THR A 183 -2.60 17.19 -16.00
CA THR A 183 -1.27 17.13 -16.65
C THR A 183 -1.28 16.47 -18.02
N ARG A 184 -2.26 15.58 -18.30
CA ARG A 184 -2.27 14.68 -19.47
C ARG A 184 -1.04 13.78 -19.55
N ASN A 185 -0.31 13.63 -18.44
CA ASN A 185 0.95 12.93 -18.41
C ASN A 185 0.72 11.46 -18.08
N ILE A 186 0.49 10.67 -19.12
CA ILE A 186 0.31 9.22 -19.05
C ILE A 186 1.33 8.58 -19.99
N SER A 187 2.36 7.95 -19.42
CA SER A 187 3.38 7.20 -20.16
C SER A 187 3.09 5.71 -20.09
N LEU A 188 2.75 5.10 -21.23
CA LEU A 188 2.40 3.67 -21.31
C LEU A 188 3.61 2.74 -21.44
N GLY A 189 4.81 3.28 -21.66
CA GLY A 189 6.04 2.49 -21.83
C GLY A 189 5.88 1.36 -22.86
N ALA A 190 6.20 0.13 -22.45
CA ALA A 190 6.10 -1.07 -23.29
C ALA A 190 4.67 -1.40 -23.77
N PHE A 191 3.65 -0.81 -23.15
CA PHE A 191 2.24 -1.03 -23.50
C PHE A 191 1.70 -0.01 -24.52
N SER A 192 2.54 0.91 -24.99
CA SER A 192 2.15 1.94 -25.97
C SER A 192 1.68 1.38 -27.32
N GLY A 193 2.16 0.19 -27.72
CA GLY A 193 1.75 -0.48 -28.96
C GLY A 193 0.44 -1.27 -28.87
N ALA A 194 -0.21 -1.31 -27.70
CA ALA A 194 -1.49 -1.98 -27.54
C ALA A 194 -2.66 -1.13 -28.09
N ASN A 195 -3.86 -1.72 -28.15
CA ASN A 195 -5.06 -0.99 -28.58
C ASN A 195 -5.49 0.02 -27.51
N MET A 196 -4.99 1.25 -27.62
CA MET A 196 -5.15 2.34 -26.68
C MET A 196 -5.85 3.52 -27.35
N ASN A 197 -6.87 4.05 -26.69
CA ASN A 197 -7.62 5.21 -27.12
C ASN A 197 -7.42 6.38 -26.14
N PHE A 198 -6.94 7.50 -26.65
CA PHE A 198 -6.72 8.73 -25.89
C PHE A 198 -7.96 9.64 -26.01
N ILE A 199 -8.55 9.97 -24.87
CA ILE A 199 -9.81 10.71 -24.77
C ILE A 199 -9.56 12.03 -24.04
N GLY A 200 -10.36 13.05 -24.35
CA GLY A 200 -10.35 14.33 -23.61
C GLY A 200 -9.05 15.11 -23.80
N ASN A 201 -8.47 15.06 -25.01
CA ASN A 201 -7.16 15.65 -25.34
C ASN A 201 -6.01 15.08 -24.49
N GLY A 202 -5.94 13.74 -24.41
CA GLY A 202 -4.88 13.02 -23.69
C GLY A 202 -5.05 12.94 -22.16
N ARG A 203 -6.16 13.44 -21.62
CA ARG A 203 -6.45 13.39 -20.17
C ARG A 203 -6.80 12.00 -19.66
N ARG A 204 -7.30 11.14 -20.55
CA ARG A 204 -7.73 9.79 -20.23
C ARG A 204 -7.26 8.83 -21.31
N VAL A 205 -6.77 7.67 -20.90
CA VAL A 205 -6.46 6.54 -21.78
C VAL A 205 -7.36 5.38 -21.40
N ILE A 206 -8.05 4.81 -22.38
CA ILE A 206 -8.80 3.57 -22.24
C ILE A 206 -8.28 2.60 -23.29
N GLY A 207 -8.05 1.35 -22.90
CA GLY A 207 -7.55 0.37 -23.86
C GLY A 207 -7.49 -1.03 -23.32
N LYS A 208 -6.98 -1.93 -24.15
CA LYS A 208 -6.81 -3.35 -23.84
C LYS A 208 -5.41 -3.81 -24.23
N VAL A 209 -4.73 -4.44 -23.29
CA VAL A 209 -3.47 -5.16 -23.50
C VAL A 209 -3.77 -6.66 -23.42
N GLY A 210 -3.23 -7.45 -24.35
CA GLY A 210 -3.46 -8.89 -24.40
C GLY A 210 -4.94 -9.25 -24.64
N ASP A 211 -5.43 -10.27 -23.94
CA ASP A 211 -6.85 -10.65 -23.93
C ASP A 211 -7.74 -9.71 -23.07
N GLY A 212 -7.14 -8.92 -22.17
CA GLY A 212 -7.83 -8.04 -21.23
C GLY A 212 -8.35 -8.75 -19.97
N SER A 213 -7.68 -9.80 -19.48
CA SER A 213 -8.13 -10.62 -18.36
C SER A 213 -8.25 -9.89 -17.02
N ALA A 214 -7.33 -8.96 -16.71
CA ALA A 214 -7.42 -8.12 -15.52
C ALA A 214 -8.08 -6.76 -15.81
N THR A 215 -8.47 -6.03 -14.76
CA THR A 215 -8.96 -4.65 -14.87
C THR A 215 -8.11 -3.72 -14.03
N MET A 216 -7.62 -2.64 -14.64
CA MET A 216 -6.79 -1.64 -13.99
C MET A 216 -7.35 -0.24 -14.16
N THR A 217 -7.56 0.44 -13.03
CA THR A 217 -7.97 1.84 -12.97
C THR A 217 -6.92 2.66 -12.24
N VAL A 218 -6.44 3.72 -12.89
CA VAL A 218 -5.35 4.56 -12.38
C VAL A 218 -5.75 6.02 -12.50
N THR A 219 -5.62 6.78 -11.42
CA THR A 219 -5.92 8.21 -11.41
C THR A 219 -4.84 8.99 -10.67
N SER A 220 -4.17 9.92 -11.35
CA SER A 220 -3.36 10.96 -10.70
C SER A 220 -3.93 12.31 -11.10
N GLN A 221 -4.52 13.04 -10.15
CA GLN A 221 -5.22 14.28 -10.49
C GLN A 221 -4.23 15.35 -11.02
N ARG A 222 -3.10 15.54 -10.33
CA ARG A 222 -2.19 16.68 -10.55
C ARG A 222 -0.80 16.33 -11.07
N LYS A 223 -0.46 15.04 -11.20
CA LYS A 223 0.90 14.58 -11.54
C LYS A 223 0.83 13.53 -12.65
N SER A 224 1.82 12.64 -12.76
CA SER A 224 1.93 11.69 -13.87
C SER A 224 1.53 10.27 -13.48
N ILE A 225 1.24 9.49 -14.53
CA ILE A 225 1.11 8.03 -14.47
C ILE A 225 2.16 7.45 -15.41
N SER A 226 2.96 6.51 -14.92
CA SER A 226 4.02 5.87 -15.69
C SER A 226 3.92 4.35 -15.57
N PHE A 227 3.87 3.67 -16.71
CA PHE A 227 4.01 2.22 -16.81
C PHE A 227 5.46 1.89 -17.17
N ILE A 228 6.08 1.04 -16.36
CA ILE A 228 7.48 0.64 -16.46
C ILE A 228 7.50 -0.88 -16.63
N ARG A 229 8.34 -1.35 -17.53
CA ARG A 229 8.53 -2.78 -17.76
C ARG A 229 9.31 -3.39 -16.59
N ARG A 230 8.73 -4.43 -15.99
CA ARG A 230 9.39 -5.36 -15.07
C ARG A 230 10.32 -6.34 -15.77
#